data_AF-A0A0C3QI81-F1
#
_entry.id   AF-A0A0C3QI81-F1
#
_cell.length_a   1.000
_cell.length_b   1.000
_cell.length_c   1.000
_cell.angle_alpha   90.00
_cell.angle_beta   90.00
_cell.angle_gamma   90.00
#
_symmetry.space_group_name_H-M   'P 1'
#
loop_
_entity.id
_entity.type
_entity.pdbx_description
1 polymer ?
#
loop_
_entity_poly.entity_id
_entity_poly.type
_entity_poly.pdbx_seq_one_letter_code
_entity_poly.pdbx_strand_id
1 'polypeptide(L)'
;MAYEYTLIDTPQALSSLLSKLYELERTRPALFIDLEGYDLCRHGRIALITIHASPLAMTYLVDVTTLGEASFTTEGENLPGKTLKSLLEDKEIPKVLFDCRNDSDALYNLYKVDMGGVIDLQLMELATRKRRQRAYVK
;
A
#
# COMPACT_ATOMS: atom_id res chain seq x y z
N MET A 1 -21.98 9.11 -8.26
CA MET A 1 -21.58 8.88 -6.85
C MET A 1 -20.13 9.32 -6.75
N ALA A 2 -19.83 10.33 -5.93
CA ALA A 2 -18.43 10.69 -5.68
C ALA A 2 -17.81 9.58 -4.84
N TYR A 3 -16.66 9.04 -5.25
CA TYR A 3 -15.90 8.15 -4.39
C TYR A 3 -15.32 8.99 -3.26
N GLU A 4 -15.78 8.78 -2.03
CA GLU A 4 -15.18 9.44 -0.87
C GLU A 4 -13.81 8.84 -0.60
N TYR A 5 -12.83 9.73 -0.43
CA TYR A 5 -11.50 9.38 0.07
C TYR A 5 -11.21 10.24 1.29
N THR A 6 -10.33 9.75 2.16
CA THR A 6 -9.82 10.53 3.30
C THR A 6 -8.33 10.81 3.07
N LEU A 7 -7.96 12.08 3.03
CA LEU A 7 -6.56 12.50 3.05
C LEU A 7 -6.00 12.34 4.47
N ILE A 8 -4.80 11.78 4.56
CA ILE A 8 -4.07 11.53 5.80
C ILE A 8 -2.73 12.25 5.70
N ASP A 9 -2.69 13.45 6.25
CA ASP A 9 -1.56 14.39 6.20
C ASP A 9 -1.07 14.80 7.61
N THR A 10 -1.66 14.22 8.67
CA THR A 10 -1.23 14.43 10.06
C THR A 10 -0.94 13.11 10.77
N PRO A 11 0.02 13.07 11.72
CA PRO A 11 0.29 11.88 12.53
C PRO A 11 -0.94 11.39 13.29
N GLN A 12 -1.81 12.30 13.76
CA GLN A 12 -3.05 11.95 14.46
C GLN A 12 -4.02 11.22 13.53
N ALA A 13 -4.23 11.72 12.31
CA ALA A 13 -5.07 11.05 11.33
C ALA A 13 -4.50 9.68 10.92
N LEU A 14 -3.18 9.58 10.78
CA LEU A 14 -2.50 8.32 10.50
C LEU A 14 -2.65 7.31 11.64
N SER A 15 -2.47 7.75 12.89
CA SER A 15 -2.68 6.93 14.09
C SER A 15 -4.09 6.34 14.12
N SER A 16 -5.12 7.16 13.88
CA SER A 16 -6.52 6.69 13.84
C SER A 16 -6.82 5.81 12.62
N LEU A 17 -6.17 6.03 11.47
CA LEU A 17 -6.25 5.13 10.33
C LEU A 17 -5.68 3.75 10.68
N LEU A 18 -4.50 3.69 11.28
CA LEU A 18 -3.83 2.44 11.61
C LEU A 18 -4.68 1.56 12.51
N SER A 19 -5.35 2.12 13.52
CA SER A 19 -6.27 1.34 14.37
C SER A 19 -7.37 0.67 13.58
N LYS A 20 -7.98 1.38 12.62
CA LYS A 20 -8.99 0.79 11.71
C LYS A 20 -8.39 -0.29 10.83
N LEU A 21 -7.20 -0.06 10.26
CA LEU A 21 -6.57 -1.02 9.35
C LEU A 21 -6.15 -2.31 10.05
N TYR A 22 -5.71 -2.25 11.31
CA TYR A 22 -5.34 -3.44 12.08
C TYR A 22 -6.53 -4.27 12.56
N GLU A 23 -7.69 -3.65 12.78
CA GLU A 23 -8.94 -4.32 13.18
C GLU A 23 -9.65 -5.07 12.04
N LEU A 24 -9.22 -4.86 10.78
CA LEU A 24 -9.87 -5.51 9.63
C LEU A 24 -9.81 -7.03 9.71
N GLU A 25 -10.94 -7.67 9.39
CA GLU A 25 -10.99 -9.11 9.19
C GLU A 25 -10.05 -9.56 8.07
N ARG A 26 -9.31 -10.66 8.30
CA ARG A 26 -8.28 -11.18 7.38
C ARG A 26 -8.68 -12.45 6.65
N THR A 27 -9.98 -12.75 6.58
CA THR A 27 -10.47 -13.95 5.88
C THR A 27 -10.24 -13.89 4.36
N ARG A 28 -10.01 -12.69 3.81
CA ARG A 28 -9.67 -12.42 2.40
C ARG A 28 -8.71 -11.23 2.34
N PRO A 29 -8.01 -11.00 1.21
CA PRO A 29 -7.24 -9.78 1.02
C PRO A 29 -8.13 -8.54 1.20
N ALA A 30 -7.77 -7.69 2.16
CA ALA A 30 -8.59 -6.54 2.56
C ALA A 30 -7.97 -5.20 2.11
N LEU A 31 -6.67 -5.20 1.83
CA LEU A 31 -5.89 -4.01 1.55
C LEU A 31 -5.42 -4.04 0.10
N PHE A 32 -5.78 -3.00 -0.64
CA PHE A 32 -5.29 -2.75 -2.00
C PHE A 32 -4.47 -1.47 -1.94
N ILE A 33 -3.22 -1.57 -2.37
CA ILE A 33 -2.22 -0.53 -2.16
C ILE A 33 -1.61 -0.14 -3.49
N ASP A 34 -1.38 1.15 -3.64
CA ASP A 34 -0.68 1.75 -4.77
C ASP A 34 0.16 2.92 -4.29
N LEU A 35 1.31 3.15 -4.91
CA LEU A 35 2.27 4.18 -4.54
C LEU A 35 2.47 5.14 -5.70
N GLU A 36 2.46 6.43 -5.40
CA GLU A 36 2.73 7.47 -6.40
C GLU A 36 3.90 8.34 -5.94
N GLY A 37 4.68 8.80 -6.90
CA GLY A 37 5.93 9.49 -6.62
C GLY A 37 6.60 10.08 -7.84
N TYR A 38 7.75 10.71 -7.63
CA TYR A 38 8.61 11.22 -8.71
C TYR A 38 9.81 10.30 -8.84
N ASP A 39 10.06 9.81 -10.07
CA ASP A 39 11.06 8.77 -10.36
C ASP A 39 10.98 7.59 -9.38
N LEU A 40 9.75 7.14 -9.10
CA LEU A 40 9.42 6.18 -8.03
C LEU A 40 10.28 4.91 -8.12
N CYS A 41 11.30 4.86 -7.28
CA CYS A 41 12.36 3.86 -7.20
C CYS A 41 13.31 4.27 -6.05
N ARG A 42 14.45 3.59 -5.87
CA ARG A 42 15.46 3.90 -4.83
C ARG A 42 16.09 5.29 -4.82
N HIS A 43 16.01 6.04 -5.92
CA HIS A 43 16.58 7.39 -6.05
C HIS A 43 15.52 8.49 -6.21
N GLY A 44 14.26 8.08 -6.29
CA GLY A 44 13.13 9.00 -6.38
C GLY A 44 12.60 9.38 -5.02
N ARG A 45 11.28 9.50 -4.97
CA ARG A 45 10.53 9.91 -3.77
C ARG A 45 9.11 9.38 -3.84
N ILE A 46 8.63 8.89 -2.71
CA ILE A 46 7.22 8.54 -2.54
C ILE A 46 6.49 9.81 -2.14
N ALA A 47 5.45 10.18 -2.89
CA ALA A 47 4.62 11.34 -2.61
C ALA A 47 3.30 10.95 -1.93
N LEU A 48 2.71 9.84 -2.36
CA LEU A 48 1.40 9.40 -1.91
C LEU A 48 1.38 7.88 -1.78
N ILE A 49 0.70 7.39 -0.74
CA ILE A 49 0.31 5.98 -0.65
C ILE A 49 -1.21 5.94 -0.65
N THR A 50 -1.78 5.25 -1.64
CA THR A 50 -3.21 4.98 -1.71
C THR A 50 -3.49 3.63 -1.05
N ILE A 51 -4.41 3.60 -0.10
CA ILE A 51 -4.84 2.37 0.58
C ILE A 51 -6.36 2.28 0.46
N HIS A 52 -6.84 1.34 -0.35
CA HIS A 52 -8.25 0.97 -0.35
C HIS A 52 -8.48 -0.19 0.62
N ALA A 53 -9.27 0.07 1.67
CA ALA A 53 -9.67 -0.92 2.65
C ALA A 53 -11.06 -1.45 2.28
N SER A 54 -11.09 -2.61 1.61
CA SER A 54 -12.32 -3.17 1.04
C SER A 54 -13.44 -3.41 2.07
N PRO A 55 -13.18 -3.95 3.29
CA PRO A 55 -14.24 -4.14 4.29
C PRO A 55 -14.86 -2.82 4.80
N LEU A 56 -14.12 -1.71 4.70
CA LEU A 56 -14.61 -0.38 5.07
C LEU A 56 -15.25 0.37 3.90
N ALA A 57 -15.15 -0.17 2.68
CA ALA A 57 -15.51 0.51 1.43
C ALA A 57 -14.92 1.93 1.33
N MET A 58 -13.70 2.13 1.85
CA MET A 58 -13.07 3.44 1.98
C MET A 58 -11.66 3.46 1.40
N THR A 59 -11.29 4.58 0.79
CA THR A 59 -9.95 4.83 0.28
C THR A 59 -9.27 5.92 1.11
N TYR A 60 -8.03 5.65 1.51
CA TYR A 60 -7.19 6.58 2.26
C TYR A 60 -6.01 6.99 1.39
N LEU A 61 -5.71 8.28 1.39
CA LEU A 61 -4.55 8.85 0.69
C LEU A 61 -3.58 9.33 1.76
N VAL A 62 -2.49 8.60 1.98
CA VAL A 62 -1.44 9.00 2.92
C VAL A 62 -0.46 9.92 2.20
N ASP A 63 -0.46 11.20 2.58
CA ASP A 63 0.44 12.20 2.04
C ASP A 63 1.83 12.06 2.67
N VAL A 64 2.69 11.33 1.98
CA VAL A 64 4.08 11.09 2.39
C VAL A 64 4.93 12.35 2.24
N THR A 65 4.56 13.28 1.35
CA THR A 65 5.27 14.55 1.23
C THR A 65 5.12 15.42 2.47
N THR A 66 3.92 15.43 3.05
CA THR A 66 3.62 16.18 4.27
C THR A 66 4.13 15.46 5.53
N LEU A 67 3.92 14.14 5.62
CA LEU A 67 4.28 13.36 6.80
C LEU A 67 5.76 12.96 6.88
N GLY A 68 6.42 12.77 5.74
CA GLY A 68 7.80 12.29 5.67
C GLY A 68 8.00 10.97 6.42
N GLU A 69 9.03 10.90 7.25
CA GLU A 69 9.32 9.71 8.09
C GLU A 69 8.14 9.33 9.02
N ALA A 70 7.31 10.30 9.42
CA ALA A 70 6.17 10.02 10.28
C ALA A 70 5.16 9.08 9.61
N SER A 71 5.10 9.02 8.27
CA SER A 71 4.31 8.03 7.54
C SER A 71 4.61 6.59 7.98
N PHE A 72 5.84 6.31 8.41
CA PHE A 72 6.31 4.96 8.70
C PHE A 72 6.63 4.74 10.18
N THR A 73 6.83 5.80 10.97
CA THR A 73 7.15 5.72 12.40
C THR A 73 5.98 6.01 13.33
N THR A 74 4.89 6.64 12.85
CA THR A 74 3.71 6.89 13.68
C THR A 74 3.03 5.58 14.08
N GLU A 75 2.80 5.42 15.38
CA GLU A 75 2.07 4.29 15.95
C GLU A 75 0.56 4.49 15.84
N GLY A 76 -0.18 3.38 15.76
CA GLY A 76 -1.64 3.37 15.83
C GLY A 76 -2.16 3.70 17.22
N GLU A 77 -3.37 4.23 17.28
CA GLU A 77 -4.01 4.63 18.53
C GLU A 77 -4.22 3.40 19.42
N ASN A 78 -3.60 3.42 20.61
CA ASN A 78 -3.56 2.31 21.55
C ASN A 78 -2.93 1.01 21.00
N LEU A 79 -2.08 1.10 19.98
CA LEU A 79 -1.41 -0.03 19.33
C LEU A 79 0.12 0.15 19.32
N PRO A 80 0.81 -0.09 20.44
CA PRO A 80 2.26 0.11 20.53
C PRO A 80 3.01 -0.77 19.52
N GLY A 81 3.98 -0.19 18.81
CA GLY A 81 4.76 -0.86 17.76
C GLY A 81 4.01 -1.16 16.45
N LYS A 82 2.72 -0.80 16.35
CA LYS A 82 1.93 -0.97 15.13
C LYS A 82 1.95 0.31 14.32
N THR A 83 2.69 0.30 13.21
CA THR A 83 2.92 1.44 12.33
C THR A 83 2.53 1.07 10.90
N LEU A 84 2.47 2.04 9.98
CA LEU A 84 2.28 1.70 8.56
C LEU A 84 3.42 0.81 8.05
N LYS A 85 4.65 1.05 8.51
CA LYS A 85 5.79 0.19 8.22
C LYS A 85 5.54 -1.24 8.67
N SER A 86 5.23 -1.48 9.95
CA SER A 86 5.05 -2.86 10.42
C SER A 86 3.84 -3.54 9.77
N LEU A 87 2.80 -2.80 9.38
CA LEU A 87 1.70 -3.31 8.55
C LEU A 87 2.18 -3.73 7.15
N LEU A 88 3.00 -2.92 6.50
CA LEU A 88 3.58 -3.18 5.17
C LEU A 88 4.61 -4.32 5.18
N GLU A 89 5.29 -4.56 6.30
CA GLU A 89 6.28 -5.64 6.46
C GLU A 89 5.65 -6.99 6.87
N ASP A 90 4.47 -6.98 7.48
CA ASP A 90 3.81 -8.18 7.98
C ASP A 90 3.45 -9.15 6.83
N LYS A 91 3.93 -10.40 6.93
CA LYS A 91 3.67 -11.46 5.94
C LYS A 91 2.29 -12.09 6.08
N GLU A 92 1.70 -11.99 7.27
CA GLU A 92 0.37 -12.54 7.58
C GLU A 92 -0.75 -11.58 7.20
N ILE A 93 -0.44 -10.32 6.90
CA ILE A 93 -1.38 -9.34 6.36
C ILE A 93 -1.25 -9.35 4.84
N PRO A 94 -2.26 -9.83 4.07
CA PRO A 94 -2.20 -9.80 2.62
C PRO A 94 -2.42 -8.39 2.08
N LYS A 95 -1.55 -7.94 1.18
CA LYS A 95 -1.66 -6.67 0.46
C LYS A 95 -1.69 -6.94 -1.03
N VAL A 96 -2.71 -6.41 -1.68
CA VAL A 96 -2.90 -6.54 -3.13
C VAL A 96 -2.29 -5.32 -3.80
N LEU A 97 -1.35 -5.53 -4.72
CA LEU A 97 -0.69 -4.49 -5.51
C LEU A 97 -0.69 -4.91 -6.99
N PHE A 98 -0.39 -3.98 -7.89
CA PHE A 98 -0.19 -4.28 -9.30
C PHE A 98 1.22 -3.87 -9.70
N ASP A 99 2.06 -4.82 -10.12
CA ASP A 99 3.44 -4.54 -10.55
C ASP A 99 4.26 -3.78 -9.49
N CYS A 100 4.35 -4.34 -8.29
CA CYS A 100 4.89 -3.68 -7.10
C CYS A 100 6.43 -3.50 -7.06
N ARG A 101 7.13 -3.73 -8.18
CA ARG A 101 8.61 -3.77 -8.22
C ARG A 101 9.24 -2.45 -7.80
N ASN A 102 8.76 -1.35 -8.40
CA ASN A 102 9.26 -0.02 -8.12
C ASN A 102 8.81 0.48 -6.74
N ASP A 103 7.59 0.14 -6.33
CA ASP A 103 7.04 0.45 -5.01
C ASP A 103 7.89 -0.18 -3.90
N SER A 104 8.19 -1.47 -4.04
CA SER A 104 9.04 -2.22 -3.12
C SER A 104 10.45 -1.64 -3.07
N ASP A 105 11.05 -1.32 -4.22
CA ASP A 105 12.38 -0.72 -4.29
C ASP A 105 12.42 0.67 -3.62
N ALA A 106 11.40 1.51 -3.86
CA ALA A 106 11.28 2.81 -3.24
C ALA A 106 11.12 2.70 -1.72
N LEU A 107 10.19 1.87 -1.25
CA LEU A 107 9.91 1.65 0.18
C LEU A 107 11.15 1.17 0.94
N TYR A 108 11.88 0.20 0.39
CA TYR A 108 13.06 -0.34 1.03
C TYR A 108 14.21 0.67 1.05
N ASN A 109 14.53 1.27 -0.09
CA ASN A 109 15.73 2.10 -0.16
C ASN A 109 15.54 3.45 0.53
N LEU A 110 14.35 4.05 0.42
CA LEU A 110 14.05 5.38 0.97
C LEU A 110 13.67 5.34 2.46
N TYR A 111 12.86 4.35 2.89
CA TYR A 111 12.28 4.31 4.25
C TYR A 111 12.57 3.01 5.04
N LYS A 112 13.38 2.11 4.48
CA LYS A 112 13.75 0.82 5.08
C LYS A 112 12.53 -0.05 5.42
N VAL A 113 11.50 0.00 4.58
CA VAL A 113 10.30 -0.84 4.68
C VAL A 113 10.46 -2.05 3.76
N ASP A 114 10.56 -3.26 4.33
CA ASP A 114 10.70 -4.51 3.58
C ASP A 114 9.33 -5.19 3.36
N MET A 115 8.72 -4.95 2.19
CA MET A 115 7.33 -5.32 1.93
C MET A 115 7.10 -6.85 2.02
N GLY A 116 6.20 -7.25 2.92
CA GLY A 116 5.75 -8.64 3.11
C GLY A 116 4.30 -8.86 2.64
N GLY A 117 3.86 -10.13 2.55
CA GLY A 117 2.44 -10.46 2.35
C GLY A 117 1.86 -10.00 1.00
N VAL A 118 2.70 -9.84 -0.03
CA VAL A 118 2.30 -9.26 -1.31
C VAL A 118 1.54 -10.27 -2.18
N ILE A 119 0.42 -9.80 -2.74
CA ILE A 119 -0.33 -10.44 -3.82
C ILE A 119 -0.23 -9.52 -5.03
N ASP A 120 0.58 -9.90 -6.03
CA ASP A 120 0.74 -9.11 -7.25
C ASP A 120 -0.29 -9.51 -8.31
N LEU A 121 -1.23 -8.59 -8.58
CA LEU A 121 -2.28 -8.78 -9.57
C LEU A 121 -1.76 -8.93 -10.99
N GLN A 122 -0.64 -8.31 -11.35
CA GLN A 122 -0.05 -8.46 -12.69
C GLN A 122 0.43 -9.90 -12.89
N LEU A 123 1.07 -10.49 -11.88
CA LEU A 123 1.51 -11.89 -11.94
C LEU A 123 0.32 -12.86 -11.96
N MET A 124 -0.73 -12.58 -11.18
CA MET A 124 -1.96 -13.38 -11.22
C MET A 124 -2.65 -13.31 -12.60
N GLU A 125 -2.74 -12.12 -13.18
CA GLU A 125 -3.30 -11.94 -14.52
C GLU A 125 -2.47 -12.71 -15.55
N LEU A 126 -1.15 -12.57 -15.52
CA LEU A 126 -0.25 -13.27 -16.44
C LEU A 126 -0.39 -14.80 -16.33
N ALA A 127 -0.50 -15.32 -15.11
CA ALA A 127 -0.64 -16.75 -14.84
C ALA A 127 -2.00 -17.32 -15.27
N THR A 128 -3.06 -16.51 -15.24
CA THR A 128 -4.43 -16.93 -15.56
C THR A 128 -4.85 -16.60 -17.00
N ARG A 129 -4.10 -15.75 -17.69
CA ARG A 129 -4.37 -15.35 -19.08
C ARG A 129 -4.39 -16.58 -19.99
N LYS A 130 -5.57 -16.89 -20.56
CA LYS A 130 -5.71 -17.90 -21.60
C LYS A 130 -4.81 -17.54 -22.78
N ARG A 131 -4.03 -18.49 -23.26
CA ARG A 131 -3.04 -18.32 -24.35
C ARG A 131 -3.73 -17.81 -25.62
N ARG A 132 -3.75 -16.49 -25.84
CA ARG A 132 -4.09 -15.92 -27.15
C ARG A 132 -2.96 -16.28 -28.12
N GLN A 133 -3.29 -16.87 -29.27
CA GLN A 133 -2.33 -17.00 -30.37
C GLN A 133 -1.73 -15.62 -30.62
N ARG A 134 -0.40 -15.51 -30.54
CA ARG A 134 0.31 -14.27 -30.89
C ARG A 134 0.00 -13.97 -32.36
N ALA A 135 -0.92 -13.05 -32.61
CA ALA A 135 -1.06 -12.44 -33.91
C ALA A 135 0.12 -11.48 -34.07
N TYR A 136 1.18 -11.95 -34.72
CA TYR A 136 2.20 -11.05 -35.24
C TYR A 136 1.51 -10.20 -36.31
N VAL A 137 1.38 -8.89 -36.05
CA VAL A 137 1.04 -7.93 -37.11
C VAL A 137 2.28 -7.83 -37.98
N LYS A 138 2.16 -8.26 -39.24
CA LYS A 138 3.20 -8.10 -40.26
C LYS A 138 3.32 -6.64 -40.68
#